data_AF-J3FJ08-F1
#
_entry.id   AF-J3FJ08-F1
#
_cell.length_a   1.000
_cell.length_b   1.000
_cell.length_c   1.000
_cell.angle_alpha   90.00
_cell.angle_beta   90.00
_cell.angle_gamma   90.00
#
_symmetry.space_group_name_H-M   'P 1'
#
loop_
_entity.id
_entity.type
_entity.pdbx_description
1 polymer ?
#
loop_
_entity_poly.entity_id
_entity_poly.type
_entity_poly.pdbx_seq_one_letter_code
_entity_poly.pdbx_strand_id
1 'polypeptide(L)'
;MSAIALTRIHSRTRELAPGFIVSLIVAAAASFLSEHYGAPVMLFALLLGMALNFLADDGPCKAGIEFTARTVLRIGVALLGMRITLEQMAALGWKPIALVVILVVVTISVSVIAAKALGFQRLFGMLTGGATAICGASAALALAAALPNHPQKERATLFTVIGVSALSTLAMIVYPMIANWLQLSPQVAGVFLGATIHDVAQVVGAGYSMSTETGDTATVVKLMRVAMLLPVIVTAAMITRMQGADPTGKRPPLLPWFAVGFLILACINSTGWIAPAVQGTVNELSRWCLVISISALGMKTRLRELAAVGIKPILLMVGETVFLVVLVLLLLRWGL
;
A
#
# COMPACT_ATOMS: atom_id res chain seq x y z
N MET A 1 30.38 14.00 15.46
CA MET A 1 29.70 14.11 14.15
C MET A 1 30.47 15.10 13.31
N SER A 2 30.92 14.75 12.10
CA SER A 2 31.76 15.63 11.27
C SER A 2 30.96 16.81 10.70
N ALA A 3 31.61 17.96 10.46
CA ALA A 3 30.98 19.15 9.86
C ALA A 3 30.25 18.86 8.54
N ILE A 4 30.74 17.88 7.78
CA ILE A 4 30.15 17.38 6.53
C ILE A 4 28.81 16.66 6.77
N ALA A 5 28.67 15.94 7.88
CA ALA A 5 27.40 15.30 8.24
C ALA A 5 26.33 16.34 8.61
N LEU A 6 26.72 17.41 9.32
CA LEU A 6 25.83 18.49 9.71
C LEU A 6 25.34 19.32 8.50
N THR A 7 26.23 19.67 7.57
CA THR A 7 25.84 20.39 6.34
C THR A 7 24.93 19.55 5.44
N ARG A 8 25.17 18.24 5.34
CA ARG A 8 24.32 17.31 4.58
C ARG A 8 22.94 17.11 5.20
N ILE A 9 22.85 17.09 6.53
CA ILE A 9 21.55 17.06 7.23
C ILE A 9 20.82 18.37 7.01
N HIS A 10 21.49 19.51 7.16
CA HIS A 10 20.88 20.82 6.98
C HIS A 10 20.34 21.04 5.56
N SER A 11 21.11 20.68 4.53
CA SER A 11 20.67 20.81 3.14
C SER A 11 19.47 19.92 2.84
N ARG A 12 19.48 18.66 3.31
CA ARG A 12 18.38 17.72 3.14
C ARG A 12 17.12 18.16 3.88
N THR A 13 17.25 18.67 5.10
CA THR A 13 16.11 19.23 5.83
C THR A 13 15.51 20.42 5.09
N ARG A 14 16.35 21.31 4.55
CA ARG A 14 15.89 22.48 3.79
C ARG A 14 15.18 22.10 2.49
N GLU A 15 15.60 21.00 1.86
CA GLU A 15 14.96 20.44 0.66
C GLU A 15 13.62 19.76 0.96
N LEU A 16 13.51 19.04 2.08
CA LEU A 16 12.31 18.27 2.43
C LEU A 16 11.26 19.09 3.20
N ALA A 17 11.68 20.13 3.91
CA ALA A 17 10.81 20.90 4.80
C ALA A 17 9.58 21.49 4.09
N PRO A 18 9.66 22.13 2.91
CA PRO A 18 8.49 22.77 2.30
C PRO A 18 7.35 21.77 2.05
N GLY A 19 7.64 20.63 1.44
CA GLY A 19 6.63 19.62 1.15
C GLY A 19 6.09 18.91 2.39
N PHE A 20 6.94 18.67 3.39
CA PHE A 20 6.49 18.11 4.67
C PHE A 20 5.56 19.08 5.41
N ILE A 21 5.91 20.36 5.48
CA ILE A 21 5.11 21.41 6.14
C ILE A 21 3.74 21.54 5.47
N VAL A 22 3.69 21.58 4.13
CA VAL A 22 2.41 21.62 3.41
C VAL A 22 1.56 20.39 3.74
N SER A 23 2.16 19.20 3.74
CA SER A 23 1.46 17.95 4.10
C SER A 23 0.92 17.97 5.53
N LEU A 24 1.68 18.55 6.46
CA LEU A 24 1.26 18.76 7.84
C LEU A 24 0.11 19.76 7.96
N ILE A 25 0.16 20.88 7.24
CA ILE A 25 -0.92 21.87 7.22
C ILE A 25 -2.22 21.25 6.69
N VAL A 26 -2.14 20.50 5.59
CA VAL A 26 -3.30 19.79 5.03
C VAL A 26 -3.85 18.76 6.02
N ALA A 27 -2.98 18.02 6.71
CA ALA A 27 -3.41 17.09 7.75
C ALA A 27 -4.09 17.78 8.93
N ALA A 28 -3.57 18.93 9.39
CA ALA A 28 -4.20 19.71 10.44
C ALA A 28 -5.57 20.24 10.01
N ALA A 29 -5.69 20.75 8.78
CA ALA A 29 -6.96 21.18 8.20
C ALA A 29 -7.96 20.01 8.09
N ALA A 30 -7.51 18.84 7.65
CA ALA A 30 -8.33 17.64 7.58
C ALA A 30 -8.85 17.20 8.95
N SER A 31 -7.99 17.22 9.99
CA SER A 31 -8.39 16.92 11.37
C SER A 31 -9.43 17.91 11.88
N PHE A 32 -9.21 19.21 11.66
CA PHE A 32 -10.18 20.25 12.02
C PHE A 32 -11.54 20.03 11.35
N LEU A 33 -11.57 19.77 10.04
CA LEU A 33 -12.82 19.48 9.33
C LEU A 33 -13.49 18.19 9.82
N SER A 34 -12.71 17.16 10.12
CA SER A 34 -13.23 15.89 10.66
C SER A 34 -13.96 16.10 11.99
N GLU A 35 -13.39 16.90 12.89
CA GLU A 35 -13.99 17.22 14.19
C GLU A 35 -15.29 18.03 14.06
N HIS A 36 -15.40 18.90 13.05
CA HIS A 36 -16.57 19.78 12.88
C HIS A 36 -17.69 19.17 12.04
N TYR A 37 -17.35 18.34 11.05
CA TYR A 37 -18.31 17.77 10.10
C TYR A 37 -18.58 16.27 10.32
N GLY A 38 -17.85 15.61 11.22
CA GLY A 38 -18.05 14.21 11.59
C GLY A 38 -17.64 13.18 10.52
N ALA A 39 -17.07 13.61 9.39
CA ALA A 39 -16.59 12.70 8.35
C ALA A 39 -15.14 12.24 8.62
N PRO A 40 -14.70 11.09 8.05
CA PRO A 40 -13.40 10.51 8.36
C PRO A 40 -12.20 11.40 8.00
N VAL A 41 -11.27 11.59 8.94
CA VAL A 41 -10.08 12.44 8.76
C VAL A 41 -9.21 12.01 7.57
N MET A 42 -9.05 10.71 7.34
CA MET A 42 -8.22 10.21 6.23
C MET A 42 -8.85 10.53 4.87
N LEU A 43 -10.18 10.57 4.79
CA LEU A 43 -10.89 10.99 3.58
C LEU A 43 -10.65 12.47 3.30
N PHE A 44 -10.82 13.35 4.31
CA PHE A 44 -10.52 14.76 4.14
C PHE A 44 -9.05 15.01 3.77
N ALA A 45 -8.11 14.32 4.43
CA ALA A 45 -6.68 14.43 4.12
C ALA A 45 -6.40 14.07 2.65
N LEU A 46 -6.99 12.99 2.15
CA LEU A 46 -6.84 12.57 0.75
C LEU A 46 -7.46 13.60 -0.21
N LEU A 47 -8.70 14.03 0.02
CA LEU A 47 -9.42 14.96 -0.86
C LEU A 47 -8.75 16.34 -0.92
N LEU A 48 -8.38 16.90 0.24
CA LEU A 48 -7.65 18.17 0.31
C LEU A 48 -6.27 18.04 -0.32
N GLY A 49 -5.57 16.93 -0.09
CA GLY A 49 -4.30 16.64 -0.75
C GLY A 49 -4.44 16.64 -2.27
N MET A 50 -5.47 15.96 -2.81
CA MET A 50 -5.74 15.95 -4.26
C MET A 50 -6.04 17.34 -4.82
N ALA A 51 -6.75 18.19 -4.08
CA ALA A 51 -6.98 19.59 -4.47
C ALA A 51 -5.66 20.38 -4.59
N LEU A 52 -4.63 19.98 -3.87
CA LEU A 52 -3.29 20.58 -3.90
C LEU A 52 -2.27 19.77 -4.72
N ASN A 53 -2.71 18.89 -5.62
CA ASN A 53 -1.84 18.02 -6.42
C ASN A 53 -0.77 18.79 -7.23
N PHE A 54 -1.04 20.02 -7.66
CA PHE A 54 -0.10 20.87 -8.39
C PHE A 54 1.22 21.13 -7.62
N LEU A 55 1.21 21.06 -6.29
CA LEU A 55 2.42 21.24 -5.47
C LEU A 55 3.40 20.06 -5.54
N ALA A 56 2.94 18.90 -6.01
CA ALA A 56 3.77 17.71 -6.18
C ALA A 56 4.41 17.60 -7.57
N ASP A 57 4.06 18.50 -8.50
CA ASP A 57 4.54 18.39 -9.89
C ASP A 57 5.97 18.84 -10.04
N ASP A 58 6.24 20.12 -9.79
CA ASP A 58 7.57 20.72 -9.83
C ASP A 58 7.70 21.81 -8.76
N GLY A 59 8.94 22.14 -8.41
CA GLY A 59 9.24 23.17 -7.42
C GLY A 59 9.60 22.64 -6.03
N PRO A 60 9.65 23.52 -5.01
CA PRO A 60 10.30 23.24 -3.73
C PRO A 60 9.57 22.22 -2.85
N CYS A 61 8.28 21.93 -3.11
CA CYS A 61 7.49 21.02 -2.29
C CYS A 61 7.64 19.55 -2.71
N LYS A 62 8.03 19.27 -3.96
CA LYS A 62 8.04 17.93 -4.57
C LYS A 62 8.79 16.90 -3.72
N ALA A 63 10.05 17.18 -3.39
CA ALA A 63 10.90 16.25 -2.64
C ALA A 63 10.32 15.96 -1.24
N GLY A 64 9.80 16.99 -0.55
CA GLY A 64 9.17 16.85 0.76
C GLY A 64 7.87 16.04 0.72
N ILE A 65 7.01 16.26 -0.28
CA ILE A 65 5.77 15.50 -0.49
C ILE A 65 6.10 14.03 -0.78
N GLU A 66 7.06 13.76 -1.66
CA GLU A 66 7.50 12.40 -1.96
C GLU A 66 8.08 11.67 -0.75
N PHE A 67 8.90 12.36 0.04
CA PHE A 67 9.44 11.84 1.28
C PHE A 67 8.32 11.52 2.27
N THR A 68 7.34 12.40 2.39
CA THR A 68 6.22 12.25 3.33
C THR A 68 5.32 11.09 2.94
N ALA A 69 4.84 11.05 1.69
CA ALA A 69 3.97 9.99 1.18
C ALA A 69 4.61 8.59 1.23
N ARG A 70 5.95 8.49 1.31
CA ARG A 70 6.66 7.21 1.30
C ARG A 70 7.29 6.86 2.65
N THR A 71 8.15 7.73 3.17
CA THR A 71 8.98 7.43 4.35
C THR A 71 8.21 7.64 5.63
N VAL A 72 7.53 8.78 5.78
CA VAL A 72 6.70 9.07 6.96
C VAL A 72 5.56 8.05 7.06
N LEU A 73 4.97 7.68 5.91
CA LEU A 73 3.96 6.63 5.86
C LEU A 73 4.48 5.32 6.44
N ARG A 74 5.64 4.86 5.96
CA ARG A 74 6.26 3.60 6.39
C ARG A 74 6.63 3.63 7.86
N ILE A 75 7.05 4.77 8.38
CA ILE A 75 7.26 4.96 9.82
C ILE A 75 5.94 4.80 10.56
N GLY A 76 4.88 5.50 10.16
CA GLY A 76 3.55 5.35 10.77
C GLY A 76 3.05 3.91 10.76
N VAL A 77 3.11 3.22 9.61
CA VAL A 77 2.73 1.81 9.51
C VAL A 77 3.57 0.91 10.40
N ALA A 78 4.89 1.13 10.52
CA ALA A 78 5.70 0.38 11.46
C ALA A 78 5.25 0.62 12.90
N LEU A 79 5.01 1.88 13.29
CA LEU A 79 4.55 2.26 14.62
C LEU A 79 3.18 1.67 14.99
N LEU A 80 2.30 1.38 14.02
CA LEU A 80 1.05 0.64 14.26
C LEU A 80 1.28 -0.74 14.90
N GLY A 81 2.49 -1.32 14.78
CA GLY A 81 2.84 -2.55 15.48
C GLY A 81 2.70 -2.43 17.00
N MET A 82 2.90 -1.24 17.57
CA MET A 82 2.70 -0.99 19.01
C MET A 82 1.24 -1.03 19.46
N ARG A 83 0.30 -1.08 18.50
CA ARG A 83 -1.15 -1.09 18.74
C ARG A 83 -1.72 -2.50 18.81
N ILE A 84 -1.05 -3.45 18.15
CA ILE A 84 -1.57 -4.79 17.90
C ILE A 84 -0.73 -5.80 18.66
N THR A 85 -1.35 -6.83 19.21
CA THR A 85 -0.66 -7.95 19.88
C THR A 85 -0.63 -9.20 19.00
N LEU A 86 0.34 -10.08 19.25
CA LEU A 86 0.42 -11.40 18.62
C LEU A 86 -0.79 -12.26 18.97
N GLU A 87 -1.39 -12.06 20.15
CA GLU A 87 -2.64 -12.73 20.54
C GLU A 87 -3.80 -12.29 19.66
N GLN A 88 -3.96 -10.99 19.40
CA GLN A 88 -4.96 -10.47 18.46
C GLN A 88 -4.73 -10.98 17.03
N MET A 89 -3.47 -11.05 16.61
CA MET A 89 -3.10 -11.64 15.31
C MET A 89 -3.38 -13.15 15.26
N ALA A 90 -3.19 -13.87 16.35
CA ALA A 90 -3.49 -15.29 16.45
C ALA A 90 -5.00 -15.56 16.52
N ALA A 91 -5.78 -14.65 17.13
CA ALA A 91 -7.24 -14.73 17.22
C ALA A 91 -7.92 -14.62 15.85
N LEU A 92 -7.29 -13.95 14.88
CA LEU A 92 -7.70 -13.97 13.46
C LEU A 92 -7.61 -15.38 12.84
N GLY A 93 -6.81 -16.28 13.44
CA GLY A 93 -6.66 -17.67 13.04
C GLY A 93 -5.85 -17.85 11.74
N TRP A 94 -5.87 -19.08 11.22
CA TRP A 94 -5.14 -19.45 10.00
C TRP A 94 -5.86 -19.01 8.71
N LYS A 95 -7.16 -18.70 8.78
CA LYS A 95 -8.00 -18.44 7.61
C LYS A 95 -7.52 -17.24 6.78
N PRO A 96 -7.17 -16.07 7.36
CA PRO A 96 -6.64 -14.96 6.59
C PRO A 96 -5.32 -15.28 5.88
N ILE A 97 -4.48 -16.15 6.47
CA ILE A 97 -3.23 -16.59 5.84
C ILE A 97 -3.55 -17.42 4.60
N ALA A 98 -4.43 -18.42 4.72
CA ALA A 98 -4.86 -19.25 3.59
C ALA A 98 -5.53 -18.42 2.50
N LEU A 99 -6.43 -17.50 2.89
CA LEU A 99 -7.07 -16.54 2.00
C LEU A 99 -6.01 -15.73 1.23
N VAL A 100 -5.04 -15.11 1.92
CA VAL A 100 -3.97 -14.33 1.28
C VAL A 100 -3.15 -15.16 0.29
N VAL A 101 -2.75 -16.37 0.65
CA VAL A 101 -1.98 -17.26 -0.23
C VAL A 101 -2.77 -17.58 -1.50
N ILE A 102 -4.04 -17.99 -1.35
CA ILE A 102 -4.93 -18.30 -2.47
C ILE A 102 -5.11 -17.07 -3.37
N LEU A 103 -5.44 -15.91 -2.79
CA LEU A 103 -5.64 -14.67 -3.53
C LEU A 103 -4.41 -14.28 -4.34
N VAL A 104 -3.22 -14.36 -3.74
CA VAL A 104 -1.98 -13.98 -4.43
C VAL A 104 -1.69 -14.91 -5.59
N VAL A 105 -1.73 -16.23 -5.36
CA VAL A 105 -1.43 -17.23 -6.39
C VAL A 105 -2.44 -17.16 -7.54
N VAL A 106 -3.73 -17.13 -7.23
CA VAL A 106 -4.80 -17.15 -8.22
C VAL A 106 -4.82 -15.84 -9.02
N THR A 107 -4.72 -14.68 -8.36
CA THR A 107 -4.77 -13.38 -9.06
C THR A 107 -3.60 -13.19 -10.01
N ILE A 108 -2.37 -13.56 -9.59
CA ILE A 108 -1.19 -13.49 -10.48
C ILE A 108 -1.35 -14.45 -11.66
N SER A 109 -1.81 -15.68 -11.42
CA SER A 109 -2.00 -16.67 -12.47
C SER A 109 -3.03 -16.23 -13.51
N VAL A 110 -4.20 -15.76 -13.05
CA VAL A 110 -5.27 -15.23 -13.91
C VAL A 110 -4.79 -14.00 -14.68
N SER A 111 -4.06 -13.09 -14.03
CA SER A 111 -3.49 -11.91 -14.68
C SER A 111 -2.54 -12.28 -15.82
N VAL A 112 -1.63 -13.24 -15.62
CA VAL A 112 -0.71 -13.70 -16.68
C VAL A 112 -1.48 -14.29 -17.87
N ILE A 113 -2.54 -15.05 -17.62
CA ILE A 113 -3.41 -15.63 -18.66
C ILE A 113 -4.19 -14.53 -19.39
N ALA A 114 -4.83 -13.62 -18.66
CA ALA A 114 -5.62 -12.53 -19.21
C ALA A 114 -4.77 -11.55 -20.02
N ALA A 115 -3.58 -11.22 -19.54
CA ALA A 115 -2.61 -10.39 -20.25
C ALA A 115 -2.26 -11.01 -21.61
N LYS A 116 -1.97 -12.32 -21.64
CA LYS A 116 -1.70 -13.06 -22.88
C LYS A 116 -2.90 -13.05 -23.83
N ALA A 117 -4.11 -13.24 -23.31
CA ALA A 117 -5.34 -13.21 -24.11
C ALA A 117 -5.61 -11.84 -24.75
N LEU A 118 -5.22 -10.75 -24.08
CA LEU A 118 -5.32 -9.37 -24.60
C LEU A 118 -4.17 -8.98 -25.54
N GLY A 119 -3.24 -9.90 -25.82
CA GLY A 119 -2.10 -9.69 -26.71
C GLY A 119 -0.87 -9.08 -26.02
N PHE A 120 -0.83 -9.03 -24.69
CA PHE A 120 0.35 -8.62 -23.93
C PHE A 120 1.29 -9.79 -23.65
N GLN A 121 2.52 -9.44 -23.29
CA GLN A 121 3.50 -10.43 -22.84
C GLN A 121 3.22 -10.88 -21.40
N ARG A 122 3.69 -12.09 -21.05
CA ARG A 122 3.60 -12.64 -19.69
C ARG A 122 4.24 -11.73 -18.64
N LEU A 123 5.31 -11.00 -19.00
CA LEU A 123 5.93 -10.01 -18.13
C LEU A 123 4.92 -8.97 -17.66
N PHE A 124 4.08 -8.46 -18.57
CA PHE A 124 3.09 -7.44 -18.22
C PHE A 124 2.07 -7.98 -17.22
N GLY A 125 1.52 -9.18 -17.44
CA GLY A 125 0.63 -9.83 -16.48
C GLY A 125 1.30 -10.18 -15.14
N MET A 126 2.58 -10.55 -15.12
CA MET A 126 3.30 -10.73 -13.86
C MET A 126 3.41 -9.41 -13.08
N LEU A 127 3.67 -8.30 -13.77
CA LEU A 127 3.75 -6.98 -13.16
C LEU A 127 2.39 -6.50 -12.65
N THR A 128 1.34 -6.51 -13.50
CA THR A 128 0.00 -6.05 -13.12
C THR A 128 -0.64 -6.94 -12.08
N GLY A 129 -0.63 -8.26 -12.29
CA GLY A 129 -1.11 -9.23 -11.31
C GLY A 129 -0.39 -9.15 -9.98
N GLY A 130 0.95 -9.04 -9.99
CA GLY A 130 1.73 -8.88 -8.76
C GLY A 130 1.45 -7.56 -8.05
N ALA A 131 1.27 -6.47 -8.78
CA ALA A 131 0.88 -5.18 -8.24
C ALA A 131 -0.49 -5.23 -7.56
N THR A 132 -1.49 -5.76 -8.27
CA THR A 132 -2.88 -5.90 -7.81
C THR A 132 -2.97 -6.83 -6.58
N ALA A 133 -2.21 -7.94 -6.61
CA ALA A 133 -2.29 -9.01 -5.62
C ALA A 133 -1.50 -8.79 -4.33
N ILE A 134 -0.47 -7.94 -4.31
CA ILE A 134 0.46 -7.82 -3.17
C ILE A 134 0.35 -6.43 -2.52
N CYS A 135 1.12 -5.46 -3.04
CA CYS A 135 1.29 -4.13 -2.43
C CYS A 135 1.44 -3.00 -3.47
N GLY A 136 0.78 -3.14 -4.62
CA GLY A 136 0.68 -2.10 -5.64
C GLY A 136 2.00 -1.80 -6.33
N ALA A 137 2.34 -0.51 -6.37
CA ALA A 137 3.52 0.00 -7.07
C ALA A 137 4.83 -0.64 -6.57
N SER A 138 4.94 -0.91 -5.27
CA SER A 138 6.15 -1.49 -4.70
C SER A 138 6.39 -2.94 -5.14
N ALA A 139 5.32 -3.72 -5.31
CA ALA A 139 5.41 -5.07 -5.88
C ALA A 139 5.79 -5.03 -7.37
N ALA A 140 5.19 -4.11 -8.15
CA ALA A 140 5.53 -3.94 -9.57
C ALA A 140 7.02 -3.64 -9.76
N LEU A 141 7.56 -2.68 -8.99
CA LEU A 141 8.97 -2.30 -9.04
C LEU A 141 9.90 -3.45 -8.62
N ALA A 142 9.53 -4.19 -7.56
CA ALA A 142 10.31 -5.30 -7.07
C ALA A 142 10.34 -6.48 -8.06
N LEU A 143 9.21 -6.80 -8.70
CA LEU A 143 9.11 -7.81 -9.74
C LEU A 143 9.88 -7.38 -11.00
N ALA A 144 9.76 -6.11 -11.42
CA ALA A 144 10.52 -5.58 -12.56
C ALA A 144 12.05 -5.65 -12.33
N ALA A 145 12.50 -5.48 -11.09
CA ALA A 145 13.91 -5.61 -10.71
C ALA A 145 14.39 -7.07 -10.68
N ALA A 146 13.51 -8.01 -10.32
CA ALA A 146 13.85 -9.43 -10.20
C ALA A 146 13.70 -10.22 -11.51
N LEU A 147 12.84 -9.76 -12.42
CA LEU A 147 12.60 -10.39 -13.73
C LEU A 147 13.65 -9.95 -14.77
N PRO A 148 13.92 -10.79 -15.80
CA PRO A 148 14.88 -10.50 -16.85
C PRO A 148 14.66 -9.16 -17.52
N ASN A 149 15.71 -8.62 -18.13
CA ASN A 149 15.55 -7.42 -18.91
C ASN A 149 14.72 -7.70 -20.17
N HIS A 150 13.83 -6.77 -20.51
CA HIS A 150 13.00 -6.83 -21.70
C HIS A 150 12.79 -5.40 -22.23
N PRO A 151 12.81 -5.14 -23.54
CA PRO A 151 12.69 -3.78 -24.10
C PRO A 151 11.48 -2.98 -23.60
N GLN A 152 10.37 -3.66 -23.30
CA GLN A 152 9.13 -3.03 -22.84
C GLN A 152 9.01 -2.95 -21.31
N LYS A 153 9.99 -3.43 -20.54
CA LYS A 153 9.89 -3.60 -19.09
C LYS A 153 9.65 -2.27 -18.36
N GLU A 154 10.38 -1.22 -18.72
CA GLU A 154 10.26 0.09 -18.10
C GLU A 154 8.87 0.68 -18.32
N ARG A 155 8.40 0.71 -19.57
CA ARG A 155 7.06 1.16 -19.93
C ARG A 155 5.96 0.35 -19.23
N ALA A 156 6.09 -0.98 -19.22
CA ALA A 156 5.18 -1.88 -18.53
C ALA A 156 5.12 -1.60 -17.01
N THR A 157 6.28 -1.35 -16.39
CA THR A 157 6.38 -1.03 -14.97
C THR A 157 5.74 0.31 -14.66
N LEU A 158 6.02 1.34 -15.46
CA LEU A 158 5.42 2.67 -15.31
C LEU A 158 3.90 2.61 -15.44
N PHE A 159 3.38 1.95 -16.48
CA PHE A 159 1.94 1.77 -16.69
C PHE A 159 1.28 1.03 -15.52
N THR A 160 1.92 -0.03 -15.04
CA THR A 160 1.44 -0.78 -13.88
C THR A 160 1.41 0.10 -12.62
N VAL A 161 2.47 0.85 -12.35
CA VAL A 161 2.58 1.72 -11.16
C VAL A 161 1.51 2.81 -11.20
N ILE A 162 1.31 3.49 -12.33
CA ILE A 162 0.29 4.53 -12.49
C ILE A 162 -1.11 3.93 -12.34
N GLY A 163 -1.40 2.85 -13.08
CA GLY A 163 -2.70 2.19 -13.08
C GLY A 163 -3.11 1.69 -11.70
N VAL A 164 -2.22 0.96 -11.01
CA VAL A 164 -2.54 0.36 -9.72
C VAL A 164 -2.68 1.43 -8.64
N SER A 165 -1.91 2.52 -8.71
CA SER A 165 -2.00 3.62 -7.76
C SER A 165 -3.36 4.33 -7.89
N ALA A 166 -3.80 4.60 -9.12
CA ALA A 166 -5.09 5.20 -9.39
C ALA A 166 -6.25 4.30 -8.96
N LEU A 167 -6.22 3.01 -9.32
CA LEU A 167 -7.23 2.03 -8.93
C LEU A 167 -7.30 1.86 -7.41
N SER A 168 -6.16 1.90 -6.73
CA SER A 168 -6.11 1.78 -5.28
C SER A 168 -6.55 3.06 -4.57
N THR A 169 -6.37 4.25 -5.17
CA THR A 169 -7.00 5.49 -4.66
C THR A 169 -8.52 5.39 -4.77
N LEU A 170 -9.02 4.92 -5.91
CA LEU A 170 -10.45 4.71 -6.10
C LEU A 170 -11.00 3.68 -5.09
N ALA A 171 -10.29 2.57 -4.91
CA ALA A 171 -10.66 1.52 -3.96
C ALA A 171 -10.70 2.05 -2.51
N MET A 172 -9.77 2.92 -2.11
CA MET A 172 -9.78 3.54 -0.77
C MET A 172 -11.07 4.31 -0.49
N ILE A 173 -11.65 4.96 -1.51
CA ILE A 173 -12.88 5.75 -1.38
C ILE A 173 -14.11 4.83 -1.49
N VAL A 174 -14.13 3.95 -2.49
CA VAL A 174 -15.33 3.18 -2.85
C VAL A 174 -15.53 1.97 -1.94
N TYR A 175 -14.47 1.25 -1.55
CA TYR A 175 -14.63 -0.04 -0.86
C TYR A 175 -15.21 0.08 0.56
N PRO A 176 -14.92 1.12 1.37
CA PRO A 176 -15.64 1.36 2.62
C PRO A 176 -17.16 1.49 2.41
N MET A 177 -17.60 2.12 1.32
CA MET A 177 -19.02 2.24 0.98
C MET A 177 -19.63 0.88 0.64
N ILE A 178 -18.90 0.04 -0.11
CA ILE A 178 -19.31 -1.34 -0.41
C ILE A 178 -19.41 -2.16 0.87
N ALA A 179 -18.42 -2.08 1.76
CA ALA A 179 -18.42 -2.81 3.03
C ALA A 179 -19.60 -2.42 3.93
N ASN A 180 -19.92 -1.11 4.01
CA ASN A 180 -21.09 -0.62 4.74
C ASN A 180 -22.40 -1.07 4.09
N TRP A 181 -22.50 -1.01 2.75
CA TRP A 181 -23.69 -1.45 2.03
C TRP A 181 -23.97 -2.94 2.20
N LEU A 182 -22.91 -3.76 2.22
CA LEU A 182 -22.97 -5.19 2.54
C LEU A 182 -23.13 -5.49 4.04
N GLN A 183 -23.12 -4.47 4.90
CA GLN A 183 -23.23 -4.59 6.35
C GLN A 183 -22.19 -5.56 6.95
N LEU A 184 -20.95 -5.52 6.42
CA LEU A 184 -19.87 -6.37 6.94
C LEU A 184 -19.51 -5.95 8.36
N SER A 185 -19.25 -6.94 9.24
CA SER A 185 -18.73 -6.64 10.57
C SER A 185 -17.36 -5.95 10.49
N PRO A 186 -16.92 -5.19 11.51
CA PRO A 186 -15.64 -4.47 11.47
C PRO A 186 -14.44 -5.34 11.10
N GLN A 187 -14.40 -6.58 11.59
CA GLN A 187 -13.34 -7.56 11.33
C GLN A 187 -13.41 -8.07 9.88
N VAL A 188 -14.60 -8.45 9.39
CA VAL A 188 -14.79 -8.93 8.01
C VAL A 188 -14.54 -7.81 7.00
N ALA A 189 -14.98 -6.58 7.30
CA ALA A 189 -14.65 -5.39 6.53
C ALA A 189 -13.12 -5.17 6.51
N GLY A 190 -12.44 -5.38 7.64
CA GLY A 190 -10.99 -5.28 7.72
C GLY A 190 -10.29 -6.29 6.82
N VAL A 191 -10.71 -7.56 6.84
CA VAL A 191 -10.21 -8.60 5.94
C VAL A 191 -10.48 -8.22 4.49
N PHE A 192 -11.70 -7.79 4.16
CA PHE A 192 -12.08 -7.36 2.81
C PHE A 192 -11.18 -6.23 2.30
N LEU A 193 -11.02 -5.14 3.06
CA LEU A 193 -10.20 -3.99 2.65
C LEU A 193 -8.72 -4.37 2.52
N GLY A 194 -8.16 -5.08 3.51
CA GLY A 194 -6.77 -5.54 3.47
C GLY A 194 -6.48 -6.51 2.33
N ALA A 195 -7.45 -7.36 1.99
CA ALA A 195 -7.34 -8.35 0.92
C ALA A 195 -7.54 -7.78 -0.49
N THR A 196 -8.22 -6.63 -0.64
CA THR A 196 -8.62 -6.11 -1.96
C THR A 196 -7.95 -4.81 -2.37
N ILE A 197 -7.73 -3.85 -1.46
CA ILE A 197 -7.03 -2.60 -1.79
C ILE A 197 -5.56 -2.91 -2.09
N HIS A 198 -4.94 -2.24 -3.06
CA HIS A 198 -3.63 -2.65 -3.58
C HIS A 198 -2.45 -2.07 -2.79
N ASP A 199 -2.51 -0.80 -2.40
CA ASP A 199 -1.42 -0.13 -1.66
C ASP A 199 -1.65 -0.16 -0.13
N VAL A 200 -0.56 -0.16 0.64
CA VAL A 200 -0.61 -0.14 2.11
C VAL A 200 -1.21 1.16 2.63
N ALA A 201 -0.83 2.31 2.05
CA ALA A 201 -1.32 3.61 2.49
C ALA A 201 -2.84 3.69 2.41
N GLN A 202 -3.37 3.24 1.27
CA GLN A 202 -4.79 3.29 0.96
C GLN A 202 -5.60 2.28 1.77
N VAL A 203 -5.05 1.10 2.08
CA VAL A 203 -5.69 0.17 3.03
C VAL A 203 -5.83 0.80 4.40
N VAL A 204 -4.74 1.38 4.92
CA VAL A 204 -4.71 2.00 6.24
C VAL A 204 -5.69 3.18 6.27
N GLY A 205 -5.64 4.05 5.27
CA GLY A 205 -6.57 5.16 5.12
C GLY A 205 -8.04 4.72 5.08
N ALA A 206 -8.36 3.68 4.29
CA ALA A 206 -9.73 3.16 4.18
C ALA A 206 -10.20 2.49 5.48
N GLY A 207 -9.37 1.63 6.08
CA GLY A 207 -9.74 0.87 7.27
C GLY A 207 -9.99 1.76 8.48
N TYR A 208 -9.06 2.67 8.79
CA TYR A 208 -9.24 3.62 9.90
C TYR A 208 -10.28 4.71 9.62
N SER A 209 -10.73 4.87 8.37
CA SER A 209 -11.91 5.70 8.08
C SER A 209 -13.23 5.05 8.50
N MET A 210 -13.27 3.72 8.63
CA MET A 210 -14.45 2.99 9.07
C MET A 210 -14.44 2.81 10.58
N SER A 211 -13.39 2.19 11.11
CA SER A 211 -13.21 1.99 12.54
C SER A 211 -11.77 1.63 12.85
N THR A 212 -11.39 1.80 14.11
CA THR A 212 -10.10 1.36 14.64
C THR A 212 -9.87 -0.14 14.41
N GLU A 213 -10.87 -0.98 14.68
CA GLU A 213 -10.78 -2.43 14.53
C GLU A 213 -10.64 -2.88 13.06
N THR A 214 -11.40 -2.24 12.18
CA THR A 214 -11.29 -2.44 10.73
C THR A 214 -9.89 -2.06 10.24
N GLY A 215 -9.35 -0.93 10.70
CA GLY A 215 -8.00 -0.46 10.37
C GLY A 215 -6.90 -1.43 10.83
N ASP A 216 -6.97 -1.89 12.08
CA ASP A 216 -6.01 -2.84 12.65
C ASP A 216 -6.02 -4.16 11.86
N THR A 217 -7.21 -4.72 11.63
CA THR A 217 -7.40 -5.96 10.87
C THR A 217 -6.92 -5.83 9.42
N ALA A 218 -7.31 -4.74 8.73
CA ALA A 218 -6.94 -4.51 7.35
C ALA A 218 -5.43 -4.34 7.18
N THR A 219 -4.77 -3.67 8.13
CA THR A 219 -3.32 -3.49 8.14
C THR A 219 -2.62 -4.84 8.27
N VAL A 220 -3.05 -5.70 9.20
CA VAL A 220 -2.48 -7.04 9.37
C VAL A 220 -2.61 -7.87 8.09
N VAL A 221 -3.82 -7.95 7.52
CA VAL A 221 -4.08 -8.71 6.28
C VAL A 221 -3.26 -8.17 5.11
N LYS A 222 -3.14 -6.85 4.98
CA LYS A 222 -2.28 -6.24 3.94
C LYS A 222 -0.81 -6.55 4.17
N LEU A 223 -0.30 -6.52 5.40
CA LEU A 223 1.09 -6.85 5.69
C LEU A 223 1.39 -8.34 5.44
N MET A 224 0.44 -9.24 5.69
CA MET A 224 0.52 -10.64 5.25
C MET A 224 0.67 -10.73 3.72
N ARG A 225 -0.11 -9.97 2.95
CA ARG A 225 0.06 -9.88 1.49
C ARG A 225 1.41 -9.31 1.09
N VAL A 226 1.90 -8.26 1.76
CA VAL A 226 3.23 -7.69 1.53
C VAL A 226 4.33 -8.74 1.74
N ALA A 227 4.19 -9.60 2.75
CA ALA A 227 5.14 -10.67 3.02
C ALA A 227 5.20 -11.70 1.88
N MET A 228 4.10 -11.91 1.14
CA MET A 228 4.07 -12.76 -0.06
C MET A 228 4.92 -12.25 -1.23
N LEU A 229 5.45 -11.02 -1.16
CA LEU A 229 6.37 -10.50 -2.17
C LEU A 229 7.63 -11.37 -2.30
N LEU A 230 8.21 -11.80 -1.17
CA LEU A 230 9.42 -12.61 -1.17
C LEU A 230 9.21 -13.98 -1.86
N PRO A 231 8.23 -14.83 -1.47
CA PRO A 231 8.02 -16.11 -2.13
C PRO A 231 7.65 -15.96 -3.61
N VAL A 232 6.87 -14.94 -3.98
CA VAL A 232 6.53 -14.68 -5.39
C VAL A 232 7.78 -14.33 -6.21
N ILE A 233 8.64 -13.43 -5.70
CA ILE A 233 9.87 -13.05 -6.40
C ILE A 233 10.82 -14.24 -6.54
N VAL A 234 11.02 -15.02 -5.48
CA VAL A 234 11.89 -16.22 -5.52
C VAL A 234 11.37 -17.21 -6.56
N THR A 235 10.07 -17.47 -6.56
CA THR A 235 9.44 -18.39 -7.53
C THR A 235 9.59 -17.87 -8.96
N ALA A 236 9.32 -16.58 -9.20
CA ALA A 236 9.46 -15.97 -10.51
C ALA A 236 10.92 -16.02 -11.02
N ALA A 237 11.89 -15.77 -10.15
CA ALA A 237 13.32 -15.87 -10.47
C ALA A 237 13.74 -17.33 -10.76
N MET A 238 13.23 -18.31 -10.02
CA MET A 238 13.50 -19.73 -10.27
C MET A 238 12.97 -20.18 -11.63
N ILE A 239 11.70 -19.87 -11.94
CA ILE A 239 11.07 -20.20 -13.23
C ILE A 239 11.85 -19.59 -14.39
N THR A 240 12.25 -18.33 -14.23
CA THR A 240 13.04 -17.60 -15.21
C THR A 240 14.40 -18.26 -15.47
N ARG A 241 15.11 -18.66 -14.41
CA ARG A 241 16.40 -19.35 -14.51
C ARG A 241 16.27 -20.70 -15.21
N MET A 242 15.20 -21.44 -14.91
CA MET A 242 14.90 -22.72 -15.58
C MET A 242 14.63 -22.55 -17.08
N GLN A 243 14.17 -21.38 -17.51
CA GLN A 243 13.93 -21.05 -18.92
C GLN A 243 15.19 -20.56 -19.65
N GLY A 244 16.37 -20.66 -19.03
CA GLY A 244 17.66 -20.32 -19.67
C GLY A 244 17.95 -18.82 -19.74
N ALA A 245 17.20 -17.99 -19.00
CA ALA A 245 17.49 -16.55 -18.93
C ALA A 245 18.69 -16.28 -18.00
N ASP A 246 19.66 -15.53 -18.51
CA ASP A 246 20.88 -15.15 -17.79
C ASP A 246 20.53 -14.22 -16.61
N PRO A 247 21.03 -14.47 -15.37
CA PRO A 247 20.69 -13.66 -14.21
C PRO A 247 21.40 -12.30 -14.30
N THR A 248 20.78 -11.38 -15.03
CA THR A 248 21.22 -9.99 -15.19
C THR A 248 20.59 -9.04 -14.16
N GLY A 249 19.72 -9.55 -13.29
CA GLY A 249 18.99 -8.78 -12.28
C GLY A 249 19.79 -8.55 -10.99
N LYS A 250 19.60 -7.38 -10.36
CA LYS A 250 20.05 -7.13 -8.98
C LYS A 250 19.37 -8.11 -8.03
N ARG A 251 20.00 -8.43 -6.90
CA ARG A 251 19.39 -9.25 -5.84
C ARG A 251 18.00 -8.71 -5.51
N PRO A 252 16.98 -9.57 -5.43
CA PRO A 252 15.62 -9.14 -5.18
C PRO A 252 15.55 -8.42 -3.82
N PRO A 253 14.75 -7.34 -3.72
CA PRO A 253 14.62 -6.61 -2.48
C PRO A 253 14.01 -7.51 -1.39
N LEU A 254 14.60 -7.45 -0.19
CA LEU A 254 14.08 -8.10 1.00
C LEU A 254 12.70 -7.56 1.38
N LEU A 255 12.02 -8.27 2.29
CA LEU A 255 10.79 -7.84 2.95
C LEU A 255 10.90 -6.36 3.38
N PRO A 256 9.91 -5.50 3.08
CA PRO A 256 10.03 -4.08 3.39
C PRO A 256 10.28 -3.84 4.88
N TRP A 257 11.24 -2.97 5.19
CA TRP A 257 11.68 -2.73 6.57
C TRP A 257 10.52 -2.34 7.51
N PHE A 258 9.50 -1.65 7.02
CA PHE A 258 8.36 -1.21 7.83
C PHE A 258 7.46 -2.37 8.24
N ALA A 259 7.34 -3.41 7.41
CA ALA A 259 6.59 -4.62 7.76
C ALA A 259 7.35 -5.41 8.85
N VAL A 260 8.68 -5.45 8.75
CA VAL A 260 9.54 -6.03 9.80
C VAL A 260 9.46 -5.21 11.09
N GLY A 261 9.53 -3.88 10.99
CA GLY A 261 9.39 -2.97 12.12
C GLY A 261 8.03 -3.11 12.82
N PHE A 262 6.93 -3.21 12.04
CA PHE A 262 5.61 -3.52 12.56
C PHE A 262 5.61 -4.81 13.37
N LEU A 263 6.16 -5.90 12.82
CA LEU A 263 6.18 -7.20 13.50
C LEU A 263 7.00 -7.14 14.80
N ILE A 264 8.17 -6.49 14.77
CA ILE A 264 9.01 -6.32 15.96
C ILE A 264 8.26 -5.55 17.05
N LEU A 265 7.61 -4.44 16.69
CA LEU A 265 6.85 -3.64 17.65
C LEU A 265 5.62 -4.38 18.18
N ALA A 266 4.96 -5.20 17.36
CA ALA A 266 3.87 -6.07 17.81
C ALA A 266 4.37 -7.15 18.79
N CYS A 267 5.54 -7.76 18.54
CA CYS A 267 6.17 -8.68 19.49
C CYS A 267 6.49 -7.99 20.81
N ILE A 268 7.07 -6.78 20.76
CA ILE A 268 7.39 -5.99 21.96
C ILE A 268 6.11 -5.66 22.74
N ASN A 269 5.07 -5.17 22.05
CA ASN A 269 3.78 -4.86 22.66
C ASN A 269 3.15 -6.08 23.34
N SER A 270 3.30 -7.26 22.75
CA SER A 270 2.77 -8.53 23.28
C SER A 270 3.43 -9.02 24.56
N THR A 271 4.58 -8.47 24.95
CA THR A 271 5.21 -8.78 26.25
C THR A 271 4.45 -8.17 27.43
N GLY A 272 3.61 -7.16 27.19
CA GLY A 272 2.95 -6.39 28.24
C GLY A 272 3.87 -5.48 29.05
N TRP A 273 5.16 -5.39 28.71
CA TRP A 273 6.14 -4.60 29.46
C TRP A 273 6.11 -3.09 29.18
N ILE A 274 5.36 -2.67 28.17
CA ILE A 274 5.30 -1.27 27.76
C ILE A 274 4.23 -0.53 28.57
N ALA A 275 4.61 0.57 29.20
CA ALA A 275 3.68 1.41 29.94
C ALA A 275 2.57 1.97 29.02
N PRO A 276 1.30 2.00 29.45
CA PRO A 276 0.18 2.50 28.63
C PRO A 276 0.38 3.92 28.08
N ALA A 277 1.05 4.80 28.84
CA ALA A 277 1.37 6.16 28.40
C ALA A 277 2.32 6.21 27.19
N VAL A 278 3.31 5.31 27.15
CA VAL A 278 4.24 5.18 26.02
C VAL A 278 3.49 4.64 24.81
N GLN A 279 2.66 3.61 25.01
CA GLN A 279 1.83 3.04 23.95
C GLN A 279 0.88 4.08 23.34
N GLY A 280 0.19 4.87 24.18
CA GLY A 280 -0.69 5.95 23.74
C GLY A 280 0.04 7.00 22.91
N THR A 281 1.23 7.42 23.35
CA THR A 281 2.05 8.40 22.64
C THR A 281 2.52 7.88 21.27
N VAL A 282 2.96 6.62 21.20
CA VAL A 282 3.39 6.00 19.94
C VAL A 282 2.22 5.82 18.98
N ASN A 283 1.05 5.43 19.48
CA ASN A 283 -0.16 5.28 18.68
C ASN A 283 -0.63 6.63 18.11
N GLU A 284 -0.56 7.70 18.89
CA GLU A 284 -0.90 9.05 18.42
C GLU A 284 0.11 9.58 17.40
N LEU A 285 1.40 9.34 17.63
CA LEU A 285 2.44 9.64 16.65
C LEU A 285 2.21 8.90 15.33
N SER A 286 1.89 7.60 15.41
CA SER A 286 1.52 6.80 14.25
C SER A 286 0.33 7.40 13.50
N ARG A 287 -0.75 7.73 14.21
CA ARG A 287 -1.95 8.36 13.64
C ARG A 287 -1.58 9.64 12.87
N TRP A 288 -0.80 10.54 13.47
CA TRP A 288 -0.37 11.76 12.79
C TRP A 288 0.52 11.48 11.58
N CYS A 289 1.50 10.57 11.70
CA CYS A 289 2.31 10.15 10.56
C CYS A 289 1.44 9.69 9.39
N LEU A 290 0.39 8.92 9.67
CA LEU A 290 -0.54 8.41 8.66
C LEU A 290 -1.36 9.55 8.03
N VAL A 291 -2.00 10.42 8.82
CA VAL A 291 -2.80 11.54 8.26
C VAL A 291 -1.94 12.45 7.39
N ILE A 292 -0.75 12.84 7.86
CA ILE A 292 0.22 13.65 7.11
C ILE A 292 0.64 12.96 5.81
N SER A 293 0.84 11.64 5.86
CA SER A 293 1.22 10.85 4.69
C SER A 293 0.08 10.69 3.69
N ILE A 294 -1.16 10.55 4.14
CA ILE A 294 -2.34 10.48 3.26
C ILE A 294 -2.58 11.84 2.58
N SER A 295 -2.36 12.95 3.28
CA SER A 295 -2.35 14.29 2.66
C SER A 295 -1.33 14.37 1.53
N ALA A 296 -0.09 13.95 1.80
CA ALA A 296 0.97 13.90 0.78
C ALA A 296 0.64 12.94 -0.37
N LEU A 297 0.02 11.80 -0.09
CA LEU A 297 -0.41 10.84 -1.10
C LEU A 297 -1.52 11.42 -2.00
N GLY A 298 -2.48 12.14 -1.42
CA GLY A 298 -3.48 12.89 -2.16
C GLY A 298 -2.82 13.87 -3.12
N MET A 299 -1.83 14.64 -2.63
CA MET A 299 -1.06 15.56 -3.48
C MET A 299 -0.28 14.85 -4.59
N LYS A 300 0.04 13.57 -4.47
CA LYS A 300 0.71 12.79 -5.54
C LYS A 300 -0.25 12.12 -6.50
N THR A 301 -1.55 12.16 -6.23
CA THR A 301 -2.53 11.43 -7.03
C THR A 301 -2.77 12.13 -8.36
N ARG A 302 -2.30 11.53 -9.44
CA ARG A 302 -2.45 12.05 -10.81
C ARG A 302 -3.43 11.20 -11.62
N LEU A 303 -4.73 11.35 -11.36
CA LEU A 303 -5.76 10.62 -12.12
C LEU A 303 -5.72 10.89 -13.62
N ARG A 304 -5.22 12.07 -14.02
CA ARG A 304 -5.02 12.43 -15.44
C ARG A 304 -3.98 11.53 -16.14
N GLU A 305 -2.96 11.06 -15.43
CA GLU A 305 -1.94 10.18 -16.01
C GLU A 305 -2.49 8.80 -16.36
N LEU A 306 -3.61 8.38 -15.75
CA LEU A 306 -4.29 7.15 -16.10
C LEU A 306 -4.72 7.16 -17.59
N ALA A 307 -5.13 8.33 -18.11
CA ALA A 307 -5.51 8.47 -19.52
C ALA A 307 -4.32 8.20 -20.48
N ALA A 308 -3.07 8.39 -20.04
CA ALA A 308 -1.87 8.16 -20.84
C ALA A 308 -1.43 6.68 -20.92
N VAL A 309 -2.01 5.80 -20.08
CA VAL A 309 -1.66 4.37 -19.99
C VAL A 309 -2.28 3.54 -21.14
N GLY A 310 -3.37 4.02 -21.74
CA GLY A 310 -4.09 3.36 -22.83
C GLY A 310 -5.18 2.39 -22.35
N ILE A 311 -6.19 2.15 -23.20
CA ILE A 311 -7.41 1.43 -22.80
C ILE A 311 -7.18 -0.05 -22.47
N LYS A 312 -6.35 -0.77 -23.24
CA LYS A 312 -6.13 -2.21 -23.05
C LYS A 312 -5.46 -2.52 -21.69
N PRO A 313 -4.37 -1.82 -21.29
CA PRO A 313 -3.80 -1.97 -19.95
C PRO A 313 -4.78 -1.65 -18.82
N ILE A 314 -5.58 -0.57 -18.97
CA ILE A 314 -6.57 -0.18 -17.97
C ILE A 314 -7.63 -1.27 -17.81
N LEU A 315 -8.16 -1.81 -18.92
CA LEU A 315 -9.15 -2.89 -18.89
C LEU A 315 -8.61 -4.15 -18.19
N LEU A 316 -7.36 -4.52 -18.47
CA LEU A 316 -6.71 -5.63 -17.78
C LEU A 316 -6.67 -5.39 -16.27
N MET A 317 -6.15 -4.23 -15.84
CA MET A 317 -5.98 -3.94 -14.41
C MET A 317 -7.30 -3.76 -13.67
N VAL A 318 -8.30 -3.10 -14.28
CA VAL A 318 -9.67 -3.02 -13.74
C VAL A 318 -10.26 -4.43 -13.62
N GLY A 319 -10.08 -5.27 -14.65
CA GLY A 319 -10.52 -6.66 -14.62
C GLY A 319 -9.89 -7.45 -13.49
N GLU A 320 -8.58 -7.31 -13.28
CA GLU A 320 -7.85 -7.93 -12.15
C GLU A 320 -8.35 -7.42 -10.79
N THR A 321 -8.58 -6.11 -10.66
CA THR A 321 -9.10 -5.51 -9.42
C THR A 321 -10.50 -6.02 -9.10
N VAL A 322 -11.40 -6.05 -10.10
CA VAL A 322 -12.76 -6.58 -9.94
C VAL A 322 -12.72 -8.07 -9.65
N PHE A 323 -11.88 -8.84 -10.36
CA PHE A 323 -11.68 -10.27 -10.10
C PHE A 323 -11.24 -10.52 -8.65
N LEU A 324 -10.26 -9.76 -8.16
CA LEU A 324 -9.78 -9.87 -6.79
C LEU A 324 -10.90 -9.60 -5.77
N VAL A 325 -11.70 -8.55 -5.98
CA VAL A 325 -12.87 -8.23 -5.12
C VAL A 325 -13.87 -9.37 -5.11
N VAL A 326 -14.25 -9.87 -6.28
CA VAL A 326 -15.22 -10.97 -6.39
C VAL A 326 -14.67 -12.23 -5.71
N LEU A 327 -13.40 -12.56 -5.94
CA LEU A 327 -12.76 -13.71 -5.31
C LEU A 327 -12.75 -13.59 -3.78
N VAL A 328 -12.41 -12.43 -3.24
CA VAL A 328 -12.44 -12.20 -1.78
C VAL A 328 -13.87 -12.37 -1.23
N LEU A 329 -14.87 -11.74 -1.85
CA LEU A 329 -16.25 -11.84 -1.38
C LEU A 329 -16.79 -13.27 -1.45
N LEU A 330 -16.40 -14.05 -2.47
CA LEU A 330 -16.75 -15.46 -2.57
C LEU A 330 -16.11 -16.29 -1.45
N LEU A 331 -14.81 -16.11 -1.22
CA LEU A 331 -14.08 -16.84 -0.17
C LEU A 331 -14.61 -16.49 1.23
N LEU A 332 -14.89 -15.21 1.50
CA LEU A 332 -15.49 -14.77 2.76
C LEU A 332 -16.87 -15.41 2.99
N ARG A 333 -17.70 -15.53 1.95
CA ARG A 333 -18.99 -16.24 2.04
C ARG A 333 -18.84 -17.74 2.35
N TRP A 334 -17.73 -18.35 1.93
CA TRP A 334 -17.40 -19.75 2.19
C TRP A 334 -16.71 -19.95 3.55
N GLY A 335 -16.58 -18.88 4.35
CA GLY A 335 -16.05 -18.93 5.71
C GLY A 335 -14.53 -18.95 5.81
N LEU A 336 -13.82 -18.59 4.74
CA LEU A 336 -12.38 -18.27 4.74
C LEU A 336 -12.13 -16.80 5.09
#